data_AF-A0A0H3M9S6-F1
#
_entry.id   AF-A0A0H3M9S6-F1
#
_cell.length_a   1.000
_cell.length_b   1.000
_cell.length_c   1.000
_cell.angle_alpha   90.00
_cell.angle_beta   90.00
_cell.angle_gamma   90.00
#
_symmetry.space_group_name_H-M   'P 1'
#
loop_
_entity.id
_entity.type
_entity.pdbx_description
1 polymer ?
#
loop_
_entity_poly.entity_id
_entity_poly.type
_entity_poly.pdbx_seq_one_letter_code
_entity_poly.pdbx_strand_id
1 'polypeptide(L)'
;MRIAAAVVSIGLAVIAGFAVPVADAHPSEPGVVSYAVLGKGSVGNIVGAPMGWEAVFTRPFQAFWVELPACNNWVDIGLPEVYDDPDLASFNGATTQTSATDQTHLVKQAVGVFASNDAADRAFHRVVDRTVGCSGQTTAIHLDDGTTQVWSFAGGPSTGTDEAWTKQEAGTDRRCFVQTRLRENVLLQAKVCQSGNAGPAVNVLAGAMQNTLG
;
A
#
# COMPACT_ATOMS: atom_id res chain seq x y z
N MET A 1 4.26 70.79 50.56
CA MET A 1 5.16 69.63 50.65
C MET A 1 4.38 68.44 51.19
N ARG A 2 4.22 67.41 50.35
CA ARG A 2 3.84 65.99 50.58
C ARG A 2 2.80 65.53 49.54
N ILE A 3 3.35 64.92 48.50
CA ILE A 3 2.69 64.24 47.38
C ILE A 3 2.34 62.83 47.85
N ALA A 4 1.13 62.34 47.55
CA ALA A 4 0.80 60.92 47.63
C ALA A 4 0.07 60.53 46.35
N ALA A 5 0.79 59.82 45.48
CA ALA A 5 0.31 59.29 44.21
C ALA A 5 -0.48 58.00 44.45
N ALA A 6 -1.69 57.91 43.88
CA ALA A 6 -2.45 56.67 43.82
C ALA A 6 -2.14 55.96 42.49
N VAL A 7 -1.46 54.82 42.58
CA VAL A 7 -1.14 53.94 41.44
C VAL A 7 -2.33 53.01 41.21
N VAL A 8 -2.89 53.08 39.99
CA VAL A 8 -3.90 52.14 39.48
C VAL A 8 -3.17 50.91 38.94
N SER A 9 -3.34 49.76 39.58
CA SER A 9 -2.82 48.47 39.12
C SER A 9 -3.84 47.79 38.20
N ILE A 10 -3.55 47.76 36.90
CA ILE A 10 -4.25 46.94 35.91
C ILE A 10 -3.76 45.50 36.07
N GLY A 11 -4.65 44.60 36.50
CA GLY A 11 -4.37 43.17 36.57
C GLY A 11 -4.35 42.54 35.18
N LEU A 12 -3.17 42.11 34.71
CA LEU A 12 -3.02 41.21 33.57
C LEU A 12 -3.41 39.80 34.00
N ALA A 13 -4.55 39.29 33.54
CA ALA A 13 -4.89 37.87 33.67
C ALA A 13 -4.15 37.08 32.57
N VAL A 14 -3.07 36.40 32.95
CA VAL A 14 -2.39 35.42 32.09
C VAL A 14 -3.24 34.16 32.08
N ILE A 15 -3.96 33.94 30.97
CA ILE A 15 -4.64 32.68 30.69
C ILE A 15 -3.53 31.70 30.28
N ALA A 16 -3.06 30.87 31.22
CA ALA A 16 -2.18 29.76 30.93
C ALA A 16 -2.96 28.74 30.08
N GLY A 17 -2.68 28.71 28.77
CA GLY A 17 -3.18 27.69 27.88
C GLY A 17 -2.59 26.34 28.27
N PHE A 18 -3.45 25.42 28.72
CA PHE A 18 -3.08 24.01 28.84
C PHE A 18 -2.84 23.48 27.42
N ALA A 19 -1.57 23.32 27.05
CA ALA A 19 -1.20 22.57 25.87
C ALA A 19 -1.63 21.11 26.10
N VAL A 20 -2.67 20.69 25.37
CA VAL A 20 -3.01 19.26 25.25
C VAL A 20 -1.79 18.58 24.64
N PRO A 21 -1.21 17.54 25.26
CA PRO A 21 -0.13 16.82 24.64
C PRO A 21 -0.66 16.23 23.33
N VAL A 22 -0.12 16.71 22.22
CA VAL A 22 -0.30 16.06 20.93
C VAL A 22 0.40 14.72 21.09
N ALA A 23 -0.37 13.62 21.09
CA ALA A 23 0.22 12.30 21.03
C ALA A 23 0.99 12.24 19.70
N ASP A 24 2.33 12.26 19.78
CA ASP A 24 3.16 11.95 18.63
C ASP A 24 2.82 10.53 18.21
N ALA A 25 2.31 10.38 16.99
CA ALA A 25 2.11 9.06 16.41
C ALA A 25 3.49 8.41 16.27
N HIS A 26 3.69 7.30 16.99
CA HIS A 26 4.96 6.61 17.05
C HIS A 26 5.10 5.67 15.85
N PRO A 27 6.30 5.58 15.23
CA PRO A 27 6.56 4.64 14.14
C PRO A 27 6.09 3.23 14.48
N SER A 28 5.51 2.55 13.51
CA SER A 28 5.03 1.18 13.67
C SER A 28 6.19 0.25 14.05
N GLU A 29 6.00 -0.55 15.10
CA GLU A 29 7.00 -1.53 15.53
C GLU A 29 7.16 -2.65 14.48
N PRO A 30 8.37 -3.16 14.21
CA PRO A 30 8.59 -4.21 13.20
C PRO A 30 7.73 -5.47 13.35
N GLY A 31 7.16 -5.75 14.53
CA GLY A 31 6.25 -6.88 14.77
C GLY A 31 4.85 -6.74 14.16
N VAL A 32 4.41 -5.55 13.76
CA VAL A 32 3.01 -5.32 13.29
C VAL A 32 2.70 -5.95 11.94
N VAL A 33 3.72 -6.24 11.12
CA VAL A 33 3.53 -6.79 9.75
C VAL A 33 2.89 -8.17 9.74
N SER A 34 3.00 -8.95 10.81
CA SER A 34 2.38 -10.28 10.85
C SER A 34 0.85 -10.23 10.91
N TYR A 35 0.27 -9.10 11.30
CA TYR A 35 -1.19 -8.94 11.42
C TYR A 35 -1.78 -8.03 10.34
N ALA A 36 -0.94 -7.24 9.66
CA ALA A 36 -1.39 -6.33 8.60
C ALA A 36 -1.79 -7.03 7.28
N VAL A 37 -1.38 -8.29 7.12
CA VAL A 37 -1.87 -9.16 6.04
C VAL A 37 -3.08 -9.93 6.54
N LEU A 38 -4.24 -9.70 5.92
CA LEU A 38 -5.48 -10.38 6.29
C LEU A 38 -5.43 -11.83 5.84
N GLY A 39 -5.90 -12.75 6.69
CA GLY A 39 -6.05 -14.15 6.31
C GLY A 39 -7.16 -14.38 5.29
N LYS A 40 -7.07 -15.47 4.53
CA LYS A 40 -7.99 -15.82 3.43
C LYS A 40 -9.49 -15.73 3.73
N GLY A 41 -9.92 -16.00 4.98
CA GLY A 41 -11.33 -15.88 5.38
C GLY A 41 -11.86 -14.44 5.31
N SER A 42 -11.09 -13.49 5.85
CA SER A 42 -11.41 -12.06 5.75
C SER A 42 -11.34 -11.57 4.31
N VAL A 43 -10.34 -12.02 3.54
CA VAL A 43 -10.20 -11.70 2.12
C VAL A 43 -11.41 -12.21 1.32
N GLY A 44 -11.86 -13.44 1.58
CA GLY A 44 -13.05 -14.01 0.94
C GLY A 44 -14.32 -13.23 1.23
N ASN A 45 -14.49 -12.72 2.45
CA ASN A 45 -15.61 -11.84 2.80
C ASN A 45 -15.56 -10.49 2.05
N ILE A 46 -14.37 -9.92 1.85
CA ILE A 46 -14.20 -8.63 1.14
C ILE A 46 -14.47 -8.79 -0.37
N VAL A 47 -13.96 -9.85 -0.98
CA VAL A 47 -14.09 -10.09 -2.43
C VAL A 47 -15.40 -10.78 -2.79
N GLY A 48 -16.07 -11.44 -1.84
CA GLY A 48 -17.30 -12.18 -2.09
C GLY A 48 -17.07 -13.51 -2.80
N ALA A 49 -15.90 -14.14 -2.61
CA ALA A 49 -15.53 -15.40 -3.27
C ALA A 49 -14.90 -16.40 -2.29
N PRO A 50 -15.07 -17.72 -2.52
CA PRO A 50 -14.57 -18.75 -1.63
C PRO A 50 -13.06 -18.96 -1.80
N MET A 51 -12.28 -18.21 -1.03
CA MET A 51 -10.82 -18.27 -1.02
C MET A 51 -10.31 -19.58 -0.39
N GLY A 52 -10.10 -20.61 -1.22
CA GLY A 52 -9.67 -21.94 -0.78
C GLY A 52 -8.17 -22.05 -0.51
N TRP A 53 -7.34 -21.28 -1.22
CA TRP A 53 -5.89 -21.37 -1.21
C TRP A 53 -5.21 -20.07 -0.78
N GLU A 54 -4.08 -20.19 -0.10
CA GLU A 54 -3.26 -19.08 0.39
C GLU A 54 -1.79 -19.46 0.36
N ALA A 55 -0.94 -18.54 -0.08
CA ALA A 55 0.50 -18.62 0.07
C ALA A 55 1.02 -17.33 0.72
N VAL A 56 1.64 -17.48 1.89
CA VAL A 56 2.30 -16.39 2.62
C VAL A 56 3.77 -16.34 2.22
N PHE A 57 4.32 -15.14 2.13
CA PHE A 57 5.72 -14.90 1.81
C PHE A 57 6.29 -13.78 2.68
N THR A 58 7.47 -14.02 3.25
CA THR A 58 8.12 -13.12 4.22
C THR A 58 9.28 -12.32 3.62
N ARG A 59 9.48 -12.45 2.30
CA ARG A 59 10.46 -11.67 1.53
C ARG A 59 9.83 -11.20 0.22
N PRO A 60 10.19 -10.01 -0.27
CA PRO A 60 9.73 -9.56 -1.57
C PRO A 60 10.27 -10.48 -2.67
N PHE A 61 9.49 -10.68 -3.73
CA PHE A 61 9.88 -11.53 -4.84
C PHE A 61 9.22 -11.08 -6.14
N GLN A 62 9.84 -11.45 -7.25
CA GLN A 62 9.32 -11.24 -8.60
C GLN A 62 9.44 -12.57 -9.35
N ALA A 63 8.33 -13.00 -9.96
CA ALA A 63 8.24 -14.26 -10.71
C ALA A 63 7.78 -14.01 -12.16
N PHE A 64 8.24 -12.89 -12.72
CA PHE A 64 7.93 -12.44 -14.07
C PHE A 64 9.00 -11.48 -14.59
N TRP A 65 8.98 -11.23 -15.89
CA TRP A 65 9.61 -10.05 -16.50
C TRP A 65 8.64 -9.38 -17.48
N VAL A 66 8.87 -8.10 -17.77
CA VAL A 66 7.99 -7.26 -18.60
C VAL A 66 8.78 -6.67 -19.77
N GLU A 67 8.18 -6.61 -20.95
CA GLU A 67 8.83 -6.05 -22.14
C GLU A 67 9.05 -4.53 -22.03
N LEU A 68 8.16 -3.82 -21.35
CA LEU A 68 8.28 -2.40 -21.03
C LEU A 68 8.70 -2.21 -19.57
N PRO A 69 9.99 -1.95 -19.26
CA PRO A 69 10.49 -1.90 -17.88
C PRO A 69 9.85 -0.79 -17.03
N ALA A 70 9.42 0.31 -17.65
CA ALA A 70 8.70 1.39 -16.97
C ALA A 70 7.38 0.91 -16.31
N CYS A 71 6.83 -0.24 -16.72
CA CYS A 71 5.62 -0.80 -16.14
C CYS A 71 5.88 -1.87 -15.07
N ASN A 72 7.14 -2.20 -14.76
CA ASN A 72 7.47 -3.33 -13.87
C ASN A 72 6.76 -3.25 -12.51
N ASN A 73 6.83 -2.10 -11.84
CA ASN A 73 6.20 -1.89 -10.53
C ASN A 73 4.67 -1.80 -10.56
N TRP A 74 4.05 -1.71 -11.75
CA TRP A 74 2.61 -1.81 -11.92
C TRP A 74 2.14 -3.22 -12.29
N VAL A 75 3.04 -4.13 -12.70
CA VAL A 75 2.68 -5.53 -13.02
C VAL A 75 2.17 -6.27 -11.78
N ASP A 76 2.86 -6.14 -10.66
CA ASP A 76 2.50 -6.81 -9.41
C ASP A 76 2.98 -6.00 -8.20
N ILE A 77 2.58 -6.43 -7.00
CA ILE A 77 2.94 -5.80 -5.72
C ILE A 77 3.90 -6.69 -4.92
N GLY A 78 4.55 -6.13 -3.89
CA GLY A 78 5.50 -6.88 -3.05
C GLY A 78 6.80 -7.22 -3.78
N LEU A 79 7.22 -6.36 -4.72
CA LEU A 79 8.38 -6.58 -5.57
C LEU A 79 9.69 -6.19 -4.86
N PRO A 80 10.82 -6.85 -5.20
CA PRO A 80 12.14 -6.49 -4.68
C PRO A 80 12.51 -5.04 -5.03
N GLU A 81 12.21 -4.58 -6.25
CA GLU A 81 12.47 -3.18 -6.65
C GLU A 81 11.79 -2.17 -5.72
N VAL A 82 10.66 -2.53 -5.10
CA VAL A 82 9.95 -1.65 -4.15
C VAL A 82 10.43 -1.84 -2.72
N TYR A 83 10.66 -3.08 -2.27
CA TYR A 83 10.84 -3.38 -0.85
C TYR A 83 12.26 -3.78 -0.43
N ASP A 84 13.16 -4.16 -1.35
CA ASP A 84 14.52 -4.62 -1.05
C ASP A 84 15.44 -3.43 -0.71
N ASP A 85 15.11 -2.75 0.38
CA ASP A 85 15.82 -1.61 0.96
C ASP A 85 16.62 -2.10 2.19
N PRO A 86 17.86 -1.65 2.40
CA PRO A 86 18.61 -2.00 3.61
C PRO A 86 17.91 -1.57 4.91
N ASP A 87 17.03 -0.55 4.85
CA ASP A 87 16.25 -0.08 6.00
C ASP A 87 14.89 -0.81 6.14
N LEU A 88 14.62 -1.85 5.34
CA LEU A 88 13.44 -2.70 5.53
C LEU A 88 13.61 -3.51 6.82
N ALA A 89 12.86 -3.14 7.86
CA ALA A 89 12.91 -3.81 9.15
C ALA A 89 12.15 -5.15 9.11
N SER A 90 11.01 -5.18 8.41
CA SER A 90 10.19 -6.39 8.31
C SER A 90 9.21 -6.32 7.13
N PHE A 91 8.87 -7.49 6.59
CA PHE A 91 8.00 -7.63 5.43
C PHE A 91 7.09 -8.84 5.57
N ASN A 92 5.85 -8.71 5.11
CA ASN A 92 4.91 -9.81 4.99
C ASN A 92 4.00 -9.59 3.79
N GLY A 93 3.65 -10.67 3.09
CA GLY A 93 2.64 -10.66 2.07
C GLY A 93 1.93 -11.99 1.95
N ALA A 94 0.77 -11.97 1.31
CA ALA A 94 0.04 -13.18 0.98
C ALA A 94 -0.63 -13.06 -0.39
N THR A 95 -0.64 -14.17 -1.11
CA THR A 95 -1.51 -14.36 -2.27
C THR A 95 -2.63 -15.30 -1.87
N THR A 96 -3.87 -14.91 -2.14
CA THR A 96 -5.08 -15.66 -1.81
C THR A 96 -5.90 -15.87 -3.08
N GLN A 97 -6.36 -17.10 -3.30
CA GLN A 97 -7.11 -17.50 -4.50
C GLN A 97 -8.18 -18.54 -4.17
N THR A 98 -9.15 -18.76 -5.07
CA THR A 98 -10.12 -19.85 -4.96
C THR A 98 -9.43 -21.22 -4.90
N SER A 99 -8.43 -21.43 -5.75
CA SER A 99 -7.51 -22.57 -5.72
C SER A 99 -6.13 -22.14 -6.20
N ALA A 100 -5.10 -22.99 -6.08
CA ALA A 100 -3.72 -22.63 -6.43
C ALA A 100 -3.54 -22.15 -7.88
N THR A 101 -4.40 -22.59 -8.80
CA THR A 101 -4.33 -22.28 -10.24
C THR A 101 -5.53 -21.48 -10.75
N ASP A 102 -6.50 -21.15 -9.88
CA ASP A 102 -7.69 -20.40 -10.26
C ASP A 102 -7.47 -18.90 -10.04
N GLN A 103 -7.22 -18.19 -11.14
CA GLN A 103 -7.00 -16.75 -11.15
C GLN A 103 -8.30 -15.93 -11.38
N THR A 104 -9.49 -16.54 -11.27
CA THR A 104 -10.77 -15.82 -11.38
C THR A 104 -10.97 -14.82 -10.24
N HIS A 105 -10.49 -15.16 -9.05
CA HIS A 105 -10.40 -14.27 -7.89
C HIS A 105 -9.01 -14.42 -7.30
N LEU A 106 -8.15 -13.44 -7.57
CA LEU A 106 -6.78 -13.41 -7.04
C LEU A 106 -6.61 -12.14 -6.23
N VAL A 107 -6.24 -12.30 -4.97
CA VAL A 107 -5.87 -11.21 -4.09
C VAL A 107 -4.40 -11.34 -3.74
N LYS A 108 -3.68 -10.22 -3.75
CA LYS A 108 -2.34 -10.14 -3.19
C LYS A 108 -2.30 -8.99 -2.19
N GLN A 109 -1.59 -9.19 -1.10
CA GLN A 109 -1.31 -8.20 -0.07
C GLN A 109 0.20 -8.17 0.14
N ALA A 110 0.77 -7.00 0.36
CA ALA A 110 2.15 -6.83 0.77
C ALA A 110 2.25 -5.64 1.73
N VAL A 111 3.03 -5.79 2.79
CA VAL A 111 3.28 -4.75 3.78
C VAL A 111 4.76 -4.81 4.15
N GLY A 112 5.41 -3.66 4.12
CA GLY A 112 6.77 -3.48 4.62
C GLY A 112 6.81 -2.39 5.68
N VAL A 113 7.46 -2.69 6.80
CA VAL A 113 7.80 -1.71 7.85
C VAL A 113 9.27 -1.36 7.70
N PHE A 114 9.56 -0.08 7.62
CA PHE A 114 10.90 0.46 7.46
C PHE A 114 11.42 1.04 8.77
N ALA A 115 12.75 1.16 8.90
CA ALA A 115 13.39 1.71 10.07
C ALA A 115 13.05 3.20 10.30
N SER A 116 12.60 3.91 9.26
CA SER A 116 12.24 5.33 9.31
C SER A 116 11.16 5.69 8.27
N ASN A 117 10.53 6.85 8.47
CA ASN A 117 9.58 7.41 7.51
C ASN A 117 10.27 7.71 6.17
N ASP A 118 11.50 8.24 6.19
CA ASP A 118 12.28 8.51 4.97
C ASP A 118 12.54 7.24 4.16
N ALA A 119 12.77 6.10 4.81
CA ALA A 119 12.97 4.83 4.12
C ALA A 119 11.67 4.33 3.46
N ALA A 120 10.53 4.48 4.13
CA ALA A 120 9.23 4.15 3.55
C ALA A 120 8.86 5.10 2.40
N ASP A 121 9.19 6.39 2.52
CA ASP A 121 9.01 7.40 1.47
C ASP A 121 9.82 7.06 0.21
N ARG A 122 11.10 6.67 0.37
CA ARG A 122 11.90 6.16 -0.76
C ARG A 122 11.26 4.95 -1.42
N ALA A 123 10.69 4.03 -0.65
CA ALA A 123 9.98 2.86 -1.19
C ALA A 123 8.73 3.26 -1.97
N PHE A 124 7.96 4.22 -1.48
CA PHE A 124 6.82 4.79 -2.19
C PHE A 124 7.25 5.47 -3.50
N HIS A 125 8.33 6.25 -3.47
CA HIS A 125 8.92 6.88 -4.66
C HIS A 125 9.39 5.88 -5.72
N ARG A 126 9.86 4.68 -5.31
CA ARG A 126 10.15 3.60 -6.28
C ARG A 126 8.89 3.11 -6.99
N VAL A 127 7.71 3.20 -6.39
CA VAL A 127 6.45 2.92 -7.09
C VAL A 127 6.12 4.04 -8.06
N VAL A 128 6.05 5.30 -7.60
CA VAL A 128 5.51 6.41 -8.41
C VAL A 128 6.49 6.94 -9.46
N ASP A 129 7.78 7.07 -9.13
CA ASP A 129 8.76 7.69 -10.04
C ASP A 129 9.19 6.74 -11.15
N ARG A 130 9.31 5.43 -10.84
CA ARG A 130 9.69 4.41 -11.83
C ARG A 130 8.59 4.10 -12.83
N THR A 131 7.35 4.45 -12.51
CA THR A 131 6.17 4.11 -13.32
C THR A 131 5.62 5.30 -14.11
N VAL A 132 6.33 6.43 -14.09
CA VAL A 132 6.07 7.58 -14.97
C VAL A 132 6.03 7.09 -16.42
N GLY A 133 4.88 7.30 -17.06
CA GLY A 133 4.65 6.90 -18.46
C GLY A 133 4.07 5.50 -18.66
N CYS A 134 3.84 4.70 -17.60
CA CYS A 134 3.18 3.40 -17.73
C CYS A 134 1.67 3.51 -18.00
N SER A 135 1.01 4.58 -17.51
CA SER A 135 -0.41 4.81 -17.78
C SER A 135 -0.67 4.93 -19.29
N GLY A 136 -1.63 4.15 -19.79
CA GLY A 136 -1.95 4.07 -21.22
C GLY A 136 -1.09 3.09 -22.03
N GLN A 137 -0.12 2.42 -21.40
CA GLN A 137 0.73 1.42 -22.07
C GLN A 137 0.08 0.03 -22.09
N THR A 138 0.41 -0.72 -23.14
CA THR A 138 0.13 -2.16 -23.24
C THR A 138 1.45 -2.88 -23.45
N THR A 139 1.74 -3.91 -22.67
CA THR A 139 3.00 -4.66 -22.74
C THR A 139 2.76 -6.15 -22.47
N ALA A 140 3.61 -7.00 -23.03
CA ALA A 140 3.65 -8.40 -22.63
C ALA A 140 4.37 -8.55 -21.27
N ILE A 141 3.91 -9.54 -20.52
CA ILE A 141 4.42 -9.98 -19.23
C ILE A 141 4.66 -11.47 -19.37
N HIS A 142 5.87 -11.90 -19.05
CA HIS A 142 6.30 -13.29 -19.15
C HIS A 142 6.45 -13.83 -17.74
N LEU A 143 5.67 -14.86 -17.43
CA LEU A 143 5.69 -15.54 -16.14
C LEU A 143 6.76 -16.64 -16.15
N ASP A 144 7.24 -17.02 -14.96
CA ASP A 144 8.27 -18.05 -14.83
C ASP A 144 7.85 -19.44 -15.30
N ASP A 145 6.54 -19.69 -15.41
CA ASP A 145 5.98 -20.93 -15.97
C ASP A 145 5.99 -20.96 -17.53
N GLY A 146 6.54 -19.91 -18.16
CA GLY A 146 6.62 -19.75 -19.60
C GLY A 146 5.38 -19.09 -20.22
N THR A 147 4.32 -18.83 -19.44
CA THR A 147 3.11 -18.15 -19.92
C THR A 147 3.41 -16.69 -20.25
N THR A 148 2.89 -16.22 -21.37
CA THR A 148 2.91 -14.80 -21.73
C THR A 148 1.51 -14.22 -21.66
N GLN A 149 1.35 -13.11 -20.94
CA GLN A 149 0.09 -12.37 -20.83
C GLN A 149 0.30 -10.95 -21.33
N VAL A 150 -0.67 -10.40 -22.06
CA VAL A 150 -0.64 -9.01 -22.53
C VAL A 150 -1.59 -8.18 -21.69
N TRP A 151 -1.08 -7.09 -21.11
CA TRP A 151 -1.84 -6.25 -20.18
C TRP A 151 -1.77 -4.77 -20.57
N SER A 152 -2.92 -4.09 -20.47
CA SER A 152 -3.03 -2.64 -20.59
C SER A 152 -3.13 -2.00 -19.21
N PHE A 153 -2.39 -0.92 -18.99
CA PHE A 153 -2.29 -0.22 -17.71
C PHE A 153 -3.00 1.12 -17.73
N ALA A 154 -3.68 1.46 -16.64
CA ALA A 154 -4.32 2.76 -16.45
C ALA A 154 -4.21 3.20 -14.99
N GLY A 155 -3.71 4.41 -14.77
CA GLY A 155 -3.59 5.04 -13.46
C GLY A 155 -3.83 6.55 -13.55
N GLY A 156 -4.22 7.14 -12.42
CA GLY A 156 -4.32 8.58 -12.25
C GLY A 156 -3.03 9.18 -11.70
N PRO A 157 -3.00 10.49 -11.37
CA PRO A 157 -1.91 11.05 -10.60
C PRO A 157 -1.87 10.45 -9.18
N SER A 158 -0.67 10.18 -8.69
CA SER A 158 -0.45 9.83 -7.28
C SER A 158 -0.74 11.02 -6.36
N THR A 159 -0.98 10.73 -5.09
CA THR A 159 -0.86 11.73 -4.01
C THR A 159 0.51 11.59 -3.36
N GLY A 160 0.80 12.43 -2.35
CA GLY A 160 2.03 12.28 -1.55
C GLY A 160 2.09 10.99 -0.73
N THR A 161 0.97 10.25 -0.59
CA THR A 161 0.89 9.07 0.29
C THR A 161 0.12 7.90 -0.31
N ASP A 162 -0.51 8.05 -1.46
CA ASP A 162 -1.36 7.02 -2.05
C ASP A 162 -1.15 6.97 -3.55
N GLU A 163 -1.11 5.75 -4.09
CA GLU A 163 -1.01 5.52 -5.52
C GLU A 163 -1.96 4.39 -5.92
N ALA A 164 -2.65 4.54 -7.04
CA ALA A 164 -3.62 3.56 -7.50
C ALA A 164 -3.61 3.42 -9.02
N TRP A 165 -3.62 2.17 -9.45
CA TRP A 165 -3.68 1.83 -10.86
C TRP A 165 -4.53 0.58 -11.07
N THR A 166 -4.86 0.37 -12.33
CA THR A 166 -5.53 -0.81 -12.82
C THR A 166 -4.75 -1.40 -13.97
N LYS A 167 -4.85 -2.71 -14.12
CA LYS A 167 -4.40 -3.40 -15.33
C LYS A 167 -5.51 -4.31 -15.84
N GLN A 168 -5.66 -4.38 -17.17
CA GLN A 168 -6.62 -5.23 -17.85
C GLN A 168 -5.91 -6.19 -18.80
N GLU A 169 -6.27 -7.46 -18.74
CA GLU A 169 -5.71 -8.48 -19.63
C GLU A 169 -6.38 -8.40 -21.00
N ALA A 170 -5.57 -8.51 -22.06
CA ALA A 170 -6.06 -8.48 -23.42
C ALA A 170 -6.97 -9.68 -23.71
N GLY A 171 -8.12 -9.41 -24.34
CA GLY A 171 -9.07 -10.45 -24.75
C GLY A 171 -9.93 -11.02 -23.61
N THR A 172 -9.84 -10.49 -22.39
CA THR A 172 -10.66 -10.92 -21.26
C THR A 172 -11.29 -9.74 -20.52
N ASP A 173 -12.27 -10.02 -19.65
CA ASP A 173 -12.80 -9.03 -18.69
C ASP A 173 -12.04 -9.05 -17.35
N ARG A 174 -10.92 -9.80 -17.28
CA ARG A 174 -10.10 -9.87 -16.07
C ARG A 174 -9.32 -8.58 -15.90
N ARG A 175 -9.51 -7.96 -14.75
CA ARG A 175 -8.84 -6.73 -14.34
C ARG A 175 -8.28 -6.88 -12.95
N CYS A 176 -7.12 -6.27 -12.72
CA CYS A 176 -6.56 -6.11 -11.40
C CYS A 176 -6.60 -4.65 -11.00
N PHE A 177 -7.07 -4.38 -9.80
CA PHE A 177 -7.07 -3.06 -9.18
C PHE A 177 -6.05 -3.07 -8.06
N VAL A 178 -5.23 -2.03 -7.99
CA VAL A 178 -4.15 -1.93 -7.01
C VAL A 178 -4.26 -0.62 -6.25
N GLN A 179 -4.00 -0.69 -4.95
CA GLN A 179 -3.77 0.47 -4.10
C GLN A 179 -2.46 0.30 -3.33
N THR A 180 -1.63 1.33 -3.38
CA THR A 180 -0.45 1.50 -2.53
C THR A 180 -0.74 2.65 -1.57
N ARG A 181 -0.42 2.48 -0.28
CA ARG A 181 -0.55 3.53 0.72
C ARG A 181 0.70 3.60 1.60
N LEU A 182 1.24 4.80 1.76
CA LEU A 182 2.31 5.14 2.68
C LEU A 182 1.70 5.66 3.97
N ARG A 183 2.04 5.05 5.11
CA ARG A 183 1.60 5.45 6.45
C ARG A 183 2.81 5.42 7.37
N GLU A 184 3.33 6.60 7.68
CA GLU A 184 4.57 6.75 8.46
C GLU A 184 5.71 5.91 7.86
N ASN A 185 6.25 4.95 8.62
CA ASN A 185 7.30 4.04 8.22
C ASN A 185 6.75 2.76 7.56
N VAL A 186 5.50 2.73 7.12
CA VAL A 186 4.84 1.55 6.54
C VAL A 186 4.41 1.81 5.10
N LEU A 187 4.78 0.90 4.20
CA LEU A 187 4.25 0.86 2.83
C LEU A 187 3.37 -0.39 2.65
N LEU A 188 2.07 -0.17 2.46
CA LEU A 188 1.11 -1.24 2.17
C LEU A 188 0.73 -1.24 0.69
N GLN A 189 0.56 -2.44 0.12
CA GLN A 189 0.06 -2.66 -1.21
C GLN A 189 -1.03 -3.73 -1.19
N ALA A 190 -2.14 -3.45 -1.85
CA ALA A 190 -3.26 -4.36 -1.99
C ALA A 190 -3.61 -4.49 -3.47
N LYS A 191 -3.80 -5.72 -3.95
CA LYS A 191 -4.21 -6.03 -5.32
C LYS A 191 -5.38 -6.99 -5.30
N VAL A 192 -6.43 -6.66 -6.05
CA VAL A 192 -7.57 -7.57 -6.29
C VAL A 192 -7.79 -7.72 -7.78
N CYS A 193 -7.73 -8.97 -8.26
CA CYS A 193 -7.96 -9.36 -9.63
C CYS A 193 -9.24 -10.20 -9.74
N GLN A 194 -10.15 -9.78 -10.61
CA GLN A 194 -11.37 -10.51 -10.93
C GLN A 194 -11.95 -10.04 -12.27
N SER A 195 -13.03 -10.68 -12.74
CA SER A 195 -13.84 -10.11 -13.81
C SER A 195 -14.51 -8.82 -13.34
N GLY A 196 -14.59 -7.82 -14.22
CA GLY A 196 -15.29 -6.58 -13.96
C GLY A 196 -14.55 -5.64 -13.01
N ASN A 197 -15.30 -4.97 -12.12
CA ASN A 197 -14.78 -3.90 -11.26
C ASN A 197 -14.48 -4.38 -9.84
N ALA A 198 -13.19 -4.52 -9.51
CA ALA A 198 -12.71 -4.85 -8.17
C ALA A 198 -12.32 -3.62 -7.33
N GLY A 199 -12.54 -2.41 -7.86
CA GLY A 199 -12.18 -1.14 -7.20
C GLY A 199 -12.71 -1.01 -5.76
N PRO A 200 -14.00 -1.30 -5.49
CA PRO A 200 -14.53 -1.28 -4.13
C PRO A 200 -13.82 -2.30 -3.21
N ALA A 201 -13.57 -3.52 -3.70
CA ALA A 201 -12.96 -4.58 -2.92
C ALA A 201 -11.49 -4.25 -2.55
N VAL A 202 -10.68 -3.74 -3.50
CA VAL A 202 -9.31 -3.35 -3.19
C VAL A 202 -9.25 -2.16 -2.21
N ASN A 203 -10.22 -1.25 -2.28
CA ASN A 203 -10.28 -0.11 -1.37
C ASN A 203 -10.61 -0.53 0.06
N VAL A 204 -11.56 -1.46 0.22
CA VAL A 204 -11.88 -2.07 1.52
C VAL A 204 -10.70 -2.89 2.04
N LEU A 205 -10.04 -3.66 1.19
CA LEU A 205 -8.85 -4.44 1.54
C LEU A 205 -7.72 -3.55 2.07
N ALA A 206 -7.32 -2.54 1.31
CA ALA A 206 -6.27 -1.61 1.72
C ALA A 206 -6.65 -0.84 3.00
N GLY A 207 -7.93 -0.47 3.16
CA GLY A 207 -8.44 0.13 4.40
C GLY A 207 -8.34 -0.82 5.60
N ALA A 208 -8.70 -2.08 5.43
CA ALA A 208 -8.61 -3.08 6.48
C ALA A 208 -7.15 -3.37 6.88
N MET A 209 -6.23 -3.49 5.90
CA MET A 209 -4.79 -3.61 6.14
C MET A 209 -4.21 -2.38 6.86
N GLN A 210 -4.71 -1.20 6.56
CA GLN A 210 -4.29 0.03 7.25
C GLN A 210 -4.78 0.05 8.70
N ASN A 211 -6.04 -0.33 8.95
CA ASN A 211 -6.65 -0.30 10.28
C ASN A 211 -6.00 -1.28 11.27
N THR A 212 -5.28 -2.29 10.79
CA THR A 212 -4.52 -3.21 11.65
C THR A 212 -3.20 -2.64 12.15
N LEU A 213 -2.76 -1.49 11.63
CA LEU A 213 -1.49 -0.86 12.02
C LEU A 213 -1.57 -0.10 13.36
N GLY A 214 -2.78 0.19 13.87
CA GLY A 214 -3.01 0.94 15.11
C GLY A 214 -3.57 2.33 14.86
#